data_AF-A0A9Q1GFG7-F1
#
_entry.id   AF-A0A9Q1GFG7-F1
#
_cell.length_a   1.000
_cell.length_b   1.000
_cell.length_c   1.000
_cell.angle_alpha   90.00
_cell.angle_beta   90.00
_cell.angle_gamma   90.00
#
_symmetry.space_group_name_H-M   'P 1'
#
loop_
_entity.id
_entity.type
_entity.pdbx_description
1 polymer ?
#
loop_
_entity_poly.entity_id
_entity_poly.type
_entity_poly.pdbx_seq_one_letter_code
_entity_poly.pdbx_strand_id
1 'polypeptide(L)'
;MVIVGMVDDIPVEYYDSIDRKMISRRHWHKEAEVPDQQMKRLILAHTAYNVKNKFEHIQEHFNHSGQRPRIRVLQKQVEGAGQVKVTCLATGFYPRHIELTLHRGNQPIPEQELTGGEILPNGDRTYQLRLSLSVSAEELREGHRYTCSVRHVSMDNKLDVTWESLPGPDVALISGALVTVLSTVLLNSRWHLHLDEEEEQCARMQQDWEERGRDGKDQCCWRGDE
;
A
#
# COMPACT_ATOMS: atom_id res chain seq x y z
N MET A 1 -27.16 10.12 26.05
CA MET A 1 -26.75 8.79 26.56
C MET A 1 -28.00 8.00 26.86
N VAL A 2 -28.09 6.77 26.34
CA VAL A 2 -29.21 5.86 26.61
C VAL A 2 -28.67 4.72 27.47
N ILE A 3 -29.37 4.38 28.54
CA ILE A 3 -29.04 3.22 29.38
C ILE A 3 -30.13 2.17 29.14
N VAL A 4 -29.76 0.94 28.82
CA VAL A 4 -30.69 -0.15 28.56
C VAL A 4 -30.49 -1.24 29.60
N GLY A 5 -31.58 -1.61 30.29
CA GLY A 5 -31.64 -2.76 31.18
C GLY A 5 -32.05 -4.01 30.41
N MET A 6 -31.22 -5.04 30.47
CA MET A 6 -31.43 -6.32 29.79
C MET A 6 -31.75 -7.40 30.83
N VAL A 7 -32.66 -8.31 30.50
CA VAL A 7 -32.91 -9.56 31.23
C VAL A 7 -33.00 -10.65 30.17
N ASP A 8 -32.16 -11.69 30.29
CA ASP A 8 -32.06 -12.79 29.30
C ASP A 8 -31.90 -12.28 27.86
N ASP A 9 -31.01 -11.29 27.66
CA ASP A 9 -30.75 -10.61 26.37
C ASP A 9 -31.95 -9.87 25.76
N ILE A 10 -33.04 -9.73 26.51
CA ILE A 10 -34.22 -8.96 26.09
C ILE A 10 -34.18 -7.58 26.77
N PRO A 11 -34.29 -6.47 26.01
CA PRO A 11 -34.37 -5.14 26.58
C PRO A 11 -35.71 -4.93 27.27
N VAL A 12 -35.69 -4.84 28.60
CA VAL A 12 -36.91 -4.69 29.42
C VAL A 12 -37.20 -3.23 29.76
N GLU A 13 -36.16 -2.40 29.89
CA GLU A 13 -36.27 -0.99 30.28
C GLU A 13 -35.17 -0.16 29.65
N TYR A 14 -35.45 1.12 29.40
CA TYR A 14 -34.41 2.05 29.02
C TYR A 14 -34.65 3.44 29.63
N TYR A 15 -33.54 4.12 29.89
CA TYR A 15 -33.49 5.51 30.32
C TYR A 15 -32.89 6.36 29.21
N ASP A 16 -33.61 7.40 28.80
CA ASP A 16 -33.04 8.43 27.95
C ASP A 16 -32.63 9.64 28.80
N SER A 17 -31.35 10.03 28.72
CA SER A 17 -30.84 11.22 29.41
C SER A 17 -31.41 12.55 28.87
N ILE A 18 -31.93 12.56 27.64
CA ILE A 18 -32.53 13.74 27.00
C ILE A 18 -33.91 13.98 27.61
N ASP A 19 -34.78 12.97 27.53
CA ASP A 19 -36.14 13.06 28.04
C ASP A 19 -36.22 12.87 29.57
N ARG A 20 -35.12 12.42 30.19
CA ARG A 20 -35.00 12.06 31.62
C ARG A 20 -36.10 11.11 32.07
N LYS A 21 -36.53 10.24 31.16
CA LYS A 21 -37.67 9.36 31.35
C LYS A 21 -37.21 7.91 31.32
N MET A 22 -37.72 7.14 32.27
CA MET A 22 -37.65 5.68 32.24
C MET A 22 -38.84 5.14 31.45
N ILE A 23 -38.55 4.33 30.45
CA ILE A 23 -39.58 3.67 29.64
C ILE A 23 -39.43 2.16 29.86
N SER A 24 -40.50 1.54 30.35
CA SER A 24 -40.60 0.10 30.54
C SER A 24 -41.32 -0.52 29.35
N ARG A 25 -40.73 -1.58 28.79
CA ARG A 25 -41.37 -2.43 27.76
C ARG A 25 -41.99 -3.70 28.34
N ARG A 26 -42.09 -3.82 29.66
CA ARG A 26 -42.72 -4.96 30.33
C ARG A 26 -44.19 -5.04 29.89
N HIS A 27 -44.58 -6.18 29.31
CA HIS A 27 -45.96 -6.37 28.85
C HIS A 27 -46.93 -6.68 30.00
N TRP A 28 -46.43 -7.16 31.14
CA TRP A 28 -47.25 -7.61 32.28
C TRP A 28 -47.49 -6.57 33.39
N HIS A 29 -46.95 -5.34 33.30
CA HIS A 29 -47.25 -4.28 34.28
C HIS A 29 -46.94 -2.88 33.72
N LYS A 30 -47.97 -2.20 33.21
CA LYS A 30 -47.85 -0.83 32.65
C LYS A 30 -47.84 0.28 33.72
N GLU A 31 -48.37 0.00 34.92
CA GLU A 31 -48.70 1.03 35.93
C GLU A 31 -48.19 0.69 37.34
N ALA A 32 -47.24 -0.25 37.50
CA ALA A 32 -46.60 -0.40 38.80
C ALA A 32 -45.71 0.83 39.08
N GLU A 33 -46.22 1.77 39.87
CA GLU A 33 -45.39 2.63 40.71
C GLU A 33 -44.68 1.74 41.71
N VAL A 34 -43.60 1.10 41.26
CA VAL A 34 -42.66 0.43 42.15
C VAL A 34 -42.06 1.53 43.03
N PRO A 35 -42.07 1.43 44.37
CA PRO A 35 -41.48 2.43 45.26
C PRO A 35 -40.02 2.80 44.90
N ASP A 36 -39.33 1.90 44.19
CA ASP A 36 -37.96 2.06 43.71
C ASP A 36 -37.82 2.77 42.34
N GLN A 37 -38.91 3.06 41.61
CA GLN A 37 -38.81 3.72 40.29
C GLN A 37 -38.22 5.13 40.38
N GLN A 38 -38.59 5.90 41.41
CA GLN A 38 -38.08 7.26 41.58
C GLN A 38 -36.61 7.25 41.99
N MET A 39 -36.22 6.33 42.88
CA MET A 39 -34.83 6.10 43.26
C MET A 39 -34.00 5.64 42.05
N LYS A 40 -34.49 4.67 41.28
CA LYS A 40 -33.86 4.20 40.05
C LYS A 40 -33.69 5.29 39.01
N ARG A 41 -34.71 6.15 38.81
CA ARG A 41 -34.62 7.33 37.94
C ARG A 41 -33.54 8.29 38.41
N LEU A 42 -33.47 8.59 39.72
CA LEU A 42 -32.46 9.47 40.30
C LEU A 42 -31.05 8.90 40.12
N ILE A 43 -30.85 7.60 40.39
CA ILE A 43 -29.57 6.90 40.20
C ILE A 43 -29.15 6.94 38.72
N LEU A 44 -30.06 6.63 37.80
CA LEU A 44 -29.78 6.63 36.36
C LEU A 44 -29.53 8.03 35.82
N ALA A 45 -30.25 9.04 36.31
CA ALA A 45 -30.02 10.44 35.96
C ALA A 45 -28.65 10.92 36.47
N HIS A 46 -28.31 10.61 37.72
CA HIS A 46 -27.02 10.95 38.30
C HIS A 46 -25.88 10.23 37.57
N THR A 47 -26.04 8.95 37.28
CA THR A 47 -25.06 8.16 36.51
C THR A 47 -24.90 8.72 35.10
N ALA A 48 -26.01 9.02 34.42
CA ALA A 48 -25.97 9.60 33.08
C ALA A 48 -25.29 10.96 33.05
N TYR A 49 -25.52 11.82 34.05
CA TYR A 49 -24.85 13.11 34.16
C TYR A 49 -23.34 12.94 34.38
N ASN A 50 -22.94 12.12 35.36
CA ASN A 50 -21.52 11.90 35.65
C ASN A 50 -20.79 11.25 34.47
N VAL A 51 -21.39 10.23 33.86
CA VAL A 51 -20.81 9.58 32.69
C VAL A 51 -20.75 10.57 31.53
N LYS A 52 -21.80 11.34 31.25
CA LYS A 52 -21.80 12.34 30.17
C LYS A 52 -20.70 13.37 30.33
N ASN A 53 -20.58 14.01 31.51
CA ASN A 53 -19.55 15.00 31.75
C ASN A 53 -18.14 14.40 31.67
N LYS A 54 -17.96 13.18 32.20
CA LYS A 54 -16.68 12.47 32.04
C LYS A 54 -16.43 12.08 30.59
N PHE A 55 -17.47 11.74 29.83
CA PHE A 55 -17.35 11.36 28.42
C PHE A 55 -17.02 12.54 27.53
N GLU A 56 -17.55 13.73 27.81
CA GLU A 56 -17.17 14.98 27.15
C GLU A 56 -15.68 15.27 27.43
N HIS A 57 -15.27 15.17 28.69
CA HIS A 57 -13.87 15.36 29.08
C HIS A 57 -12.93 14.29 28.49
N ILE A 58 -13.39 13.04 28.39
CA ILE A 58 -12.71 11.94 27.70
C ILE A 58 -12.67 12.25 26.20
N GLN A 59 -13.75 12.67 25.55
CA GLN A 59 -13.76 12.98 24.12
C GLN A 59 -12.79 14.11 23.75
N GLU A 60 -12.64 15.12 24.60
CA GLU A 60 -11.64 16.17 24.41
C GLU A 60 -10.20 15.63 24.45
N HIS A 61 -9.92 14.61 25.28
CA HIS A 61 -8.60 13.99 25.44
C HIS A 61 -8.37 12.79 24.50
N PHE A 62 -9.45 12.14 24.10
CA PHE A 62 -9.57 11.03 23.17
C PHE A 62 -10.27 11.52 21.90
N ASN A 63 -9.88 12.71 21.43
CA ASN A 63 -10.14 13.08 20.06
C ASN A 63 -9.35 12.07 19.22
N HIS A 64 -10.03 11.00 18.83
CA HIS A 64 -9.48 9.97 17.98
C HIS A 64 -9.36 10.60 16.59
N SER A 65 -8.37 11.47 16.40
CA SER A 65 -7.87 11.91 15.12
C SER A 65 -7.67 10.65 14.30
N GLY A 66 -8.67 10.32 13.47
CA GLY A 66 -8.78 9.00 12.88
C GLY A 66 -7.52 8.75 12.09
N GLN A 67 -6.87 7.61 12.33
CA GLN A 67 -5.68 7.28 11.55
C GLN A 67 -6.16 6.84 10.17
N ARG A 68 -5.70 7.55 9.14
CA ARG A 68 -6.08 7.29 7.76
C ARG A 68 -5.49 5.96 7.28
N PRO A 69 -6.31 5.08 6.68
CA PRO A 69 -5.79 3.83 6.13
C PRO A 69 -4.75 4.09 5.03
N ARG A 70 -3.64 3.37 5.10
CA ARG A 70 -2.68 3.23 4.01
C ARG A 70 -3.12 2.08 3.12
N ILE A 71 -3.35 2.38 1.84
CA ILE A 71 -3.90 1.42 0.87
C ILE A 71 -2.79 0.92 -0.04
N ARG A 72 -2.71 -0.39 -0.22
CA ARG A 72 -1.78 -1.05 -1.13
C ARG A 72 -2.51 -2.09 -1.97
N VAL A 73 -2.30 -2.04 -3.28
CA VAL A 73 -2.72 -3.10 -4.19
C VAL A 73 -1.49 -3.91 -4.54
N LEU A 74 -1.53 -5.21 -4.26
CA LEU A 74 -0.41 -6.13 -4.45
C LEU A 74 -0.81 -7.19 -5.47
N GLN A 75 0.10 -7.58 -6.35
CA GLN A 75 -0.06 -8.71 -7.25
C GLN A 75 1.08 -9.70 -7.00
N LYS A 76 0.73 -10.95 -6.73
CA LYS A 76 1.70 -12.03 -6.54
C LYS A 76 1.35 -13.22 -7.42
N GLN A 77 2.28 -13.64 -8.27
CA GLN A 77 2.11 -14.90 -9.00
C GLN A 77 2.09 -16.07 -8.02
N VAL A 78 1.15 -16.98 -8.24
CA VAL A 78 1.03 -18.23 -7.50
C VAL A 78 1.82 -19.28 -8.27
N GLU A 79 2.98 -19.66 -7.73
CA GLU A 79 3.86 -20.65 -8.33
C GLU A 79 3.12 -21.97 -8.58
N GLY A 80 3.28 -22.52 -9.77
CA GLY A 80 2.70 -23.81 -10.16
C GLY A 80 1.21 -23.81 -10.55
N ALA A 81 0.47 -22.71 -10.36
CA ALA A 81 -0.98 -22.66 -10.63
C ALA A 81 -1.37 -21.84 -11.87
N GLY A 82 -0.44 -21.09 -12.48
CA GLY A 82 -0.77 -20.15 -13.57
C GLY A 82 -1.71 -19.02 -13.15
N GLN A 83 -1.87 -18.81 -11.84
CA GLN A 83 -2.75 -17.83 -11.25
C GLN A 83 -1.97 -16.68 -10.63
N VAL A 84 -2.61 -15.53 -10.53
CA VAL A 84 -2.09 -14.35 -9.84
C VAL A 84 -3.07 -13.97 -8.74
N LYS A 85 -2.54 -13.71 -7.56
CA LYS A 85 -3.30 -13.23 -6.41
C LYS A 85 -3.23 -11.71 -6.36
N VAL A 86 -4.36 -11.05 -6.62
CA VAL A 86 -4.55 -9.62 -6.43
C VAL A 86 -4.99 -9.40 -4.99
N THR A 87 -4.27 -8.59 -4.22
CA THR A 87 -4.57 -8.31 -2.81
C THR A 87 -4.70 -6.82 -2.57
N CYS A 88 -5.85 -6.42 -2.05
CA CYS A 88 -6.10 -5.11 -1.48
C CYS A 88 -5.78 -5.12 0.02
N LEU A 89 -4.86 -4.27 0.46
CA LEU A 89 -4.50 -4.11 1.86
C LEU A 89 -4.81 -2.68 2.32
N ALA A 90 -5.71 -2.55 3.27
CA ALA A 90 -5.84 -1.35 4.10
C ALA A 90 -5.15 -1.60 5.45
N THR A 91 -4.24 -0.74 5.88
CA THR A 91 -3.54 -0.89 7.17
C THR A 91 -3.24 0.45 7.82
N GLY A 92 -3.01 0.45 9.14
CA GLY A 92 -2.69 1.66 9.90
C GLY A 92 -3.91 2.52 10.17
N PHE A 93 -5.12 1.96 10.10
CA PHE A 93 -6.34 2.72 10.32
C PHE A 93 -6.89 2.58 11.72
N TYR A 94 -7.56 3.63 12.18
CA TYR A 94 -8.29 3.68 13.43
C TYR A 94 -9.38 4.75 13.33
N PRO A 95 -10.63 4.52 13.76
CA PRO A 95 -11.14 3.35 14.51
C PRO A 95 -11.32 2.08 13.67
N ARG A 96 -11.80 0.99 14.30
CA ARG A 96 -11.89 -0.35 13.68
C ARG A 96 -12.82 -0.40 12.46
N HIS A 97 -13.85 0.42 12.41
CA HIS A 97 -14.88 0.35 11.36
C HIS A 97 -14.37 0.96 10.03
N ILE A 98 -14.37 0.16 8.97
CA ILE A 98 -13.92 0.52 7.63
C ILE A 98 -14.75 -0.23 6.59
N GLU A 99 -14.98 0.38 5.43
CA GLU A 99 -15.54 -0.29 4.25
C GLU A 99 -14.45 -0.43 3.19
N LEU A 100 -14.15 -1.68 2.80
CA LEU A 100 -13.18 -2.01 1.76
C LEU A 100 -13.87 -2.82 0.68
N THR A 101 -13.75 -2.40 -0.58
CA THR A 101 -14.35 -3.10 -1.73
C THR A 101 -13.31 -3.25 -2.82
N LEU A 102 -13.18 -4.47 -3.36
CA LEU A 102 -12.35 -4.74 -4.53
C LEU A 102 -13.23 -4.78 -5.78
N HIS A 103 -12.84 -4.02 -6.80
CA HIS A 103 -13.53 -3.94 -8.08
C HIS A 103 -12.70 -4.59 -9.18
N ARG A 104 -13.38 -5.29 -10.10
CA ARG A 104 -12.87 -5.69 -11.41
C ARG A 104 -13.46 -4.73 -12.44
N GLY A 105 -12.61 -3.88 -13.02
CA GLY A 105 -13.06 -2.72 -13.80
C GLY A 105 -13.92 -1.79 -12.94
N ASN A 106 -15.19 -1.63 -13.29
CA ASN A 106 -16.15 -0.82 -12.54
C ASN A 106 -17.10 -1.64 -11.66
N GLN A 107 -17.04 -2.97 -11.71
CA GLN A 107 -17.96 -3.84 -10.96
C GLN A 107 -17.33 -4.33 -9.65
N PRO A 108 -18.05 -4.24 -8.52
CA PRO A 108 -17.59 -4.83 -7.26
C PRO A 108 -17.58 -6.36 -7.35
N ILE A 109 -16.56 -6.98 -6.80
CA ILE A 109 -16.45 -8.43 -6.74
C ILE A 109 -17.23 -8.96 -5.53
N PRO A 110 -18.06 -10.01 -5.67
CA PRO A 110 -18.78 -10.62 -4.57
C PRO A 110 -17.84 -11.17 -3.48
N GLU A 111 -18.25 -11.07 -2.22
CA GLU A 111 -17.44 -11.55 -1.07
C GLU A 111 -17.09 -13.04 -1.16
N GLN A 112 -17.93 -13.85 -1.82
CA GLN A 112 -17.71 -15.30 -1.98
C GLN A 112 -16.51 -15.65 -2.88
N GLU A 113 -16.12 -14.73 -3.77
CA GLU A 113 -14.93 -14.88 -4.63
C GLU A 113 -13.66 -14.36 -3.93
N LEU A 114 -13.82 -13.64 -2.83
CA LEU A 114 -12.72 -13.01 -2.09
C LEU A 114 -12.26 -13.88 -0.93
N THR A 115 -10.97 -13.79 -0.64
CA THR A 115 -10.36 -14.37 0.56
C THR A 115 -9.87 -13.26 1.48
N GLY A 116 -9.95 -13.50 2.79
CA GLY A 116 -9.69 -12.48 3.82
C GLY A 116 -10.99 -11.93 4.38
N GLY A 117 -11.14 -10.60 4.44
CA GLY A 117 -12.35 -9.93 4.95
C GLY A 117 -12.35 -9.68 6.46
N GLU A 118 -11.45 -10.33 7.20
CA GLU A 118 -11.31 -10.10 8.64
C GLU A 118 -10.44 -8.89 8.95
N ILE A 119 -10.90 -8.09 9.92
CA ILE A 119 -10.15 -6.94 10.46
C ILE A 119 -9.25 -7.43 11.60
N LEU A 120 -7.93 -7.32 11.39
CA LEU A 120 -6.91 -7.77 12.33
C LEU A 120 -6.22 -6.56 13.01
N PRO A 121 -5.83 -6.68 14.29
CA PRO A 121 -5.04 -5.64 14.96
C PRO A 121 -3.56 -5.67 14.51
N ASN A 122 -2.91 -4.50 14.48
CA ASN A 122 -1.49 -4.35 14.17
C ASN A 122 -0.58 -4.34 15.42
N GLY A 123 -1.15 -4.28 16.63
CA GLY A 123 -0.39 -4.19 17.89
C GLY A 123 0.08 -2.78 18.27
N ASP A 124 -0.06 -1.81 17.38
CA ASP A 124 0.26 -0.38 17.58
C ASP A 124 -0.98 0.50 17.82
N ARG A 125 -2.10 -0.14 18.20
CA ARG A 125 -3.46 0.44 18.32
C ARG A 125 -4.14 0.78 16.98
N THR A 126 -3.60 0.34 15.86
CA THR A 126 -4.26 0.40 14.55
C THR A 126 -4.74 -0.97 14.07
N TYR A 127 -5.50 -0.96 12.98
CA TYR A 127 -6.07 -2.14 12.35
C TYR A 127 -5.59 -2.31 10.91
N GLN A 128 -5.77 -3.53 10.40
CA GLN A 128 -5.58 -3.89 9.01
C GLN A 128 -6.72 -4.77 8.50
N LEU A 129 -6.99 -4.69 7.20
CA LEU A 129 -7.98 -5.48 6.49
C LEU A 129 -7.42 -5.86 5.12
N ARG A 130 -7.59 -7.12 4.73
CA ARG A 130 -7.13 -7.64 3.43
C ARG A 130 -8.29 -8.29 2.68
N LEU A 131 -8.44 -7.93 1.40
CA LEU A 131 -9.28 -8.64 0.44
C LEU A 131 -8.41 -9.15 -0.69
N SER A 132 -8.48 -10.43 -1.01
CA SER A 132 -7.69 -11.00 -2.09
C SER A 132 -8.53 -11.81 -3.06
N LEU A 133 -8.22 -11.67 -4.35
CA LEU A 133 -8.84 -12.38 -5.47
C LEU A 133 -7.77 -13.18 -6.21
N SER A 134 -8.07 -14.42 -6.58
CA SER A 134 -7.23 -15.22 -7.47
C SER A 134 -7.76 -15.11 -8.89
N VAL A 135 -6.88 -14.74 -9.83
CA VAL A 135 -7.22 -14.53 -11.25
C VAL A 135 -6.24 -15.30 -12.14
N SER A 136 -6.62 -15.59 -13.38
CA SER A 136 -5.69 -16.24 -14.33
C SER A 136 -4.65 -15.25 -14.85
N ALA A 137 -3.51 -15.77 -15.34
CA ALA A 137 -2.50 -14.94 -15.98
C ALA A 137 -3.01 -14.28 -17.28
N GLU A 138 -3.93 -14.93 -17.98
CA GLU A 138 -4.59 -14.44 -19.18
C GLU A 138 -5.45 -13.21 -18.88
N GLU A 139 -6.27 -13.26 -17.82
CA GLU A 139 -7.16 -12.16 -17.42
C GLU A 139 -6.38 -10.88 -17.06
N LEU A 140 -5.19 -11.03 -16.47
CA LEU A 140 -4.30 -9.89 -16.22
C LEU A 140 -3.69 -9.32 -17.51
N ARG A 141 -3.40 -10.16 -18.50
CA ARG A 141 -2.89 -9.73 -19.82
C ARG A 141 -3.95 -9.01 -20.64
N GLU A 142 -5.22 -9.38 -20.47
CA GLU A 142 -6.37 -8.75 -21.12
C GLU A 142 -6.63 -7.31 -20.63
N GLY A 143 -5.91 -6.84 -19.61
CA GLY A 143 -5.90 -5.43 -19.21
C GLY A 143 -6.99 -5.06 -18.21
N HIS A 144 -7.58 -6.04 -17.51
CA HIS A 144 -8.53 -5.76 -16.45
C HIS A 144 -7.88 -4.94 -15.32
N ARG A 145 -8.47 -3.77 -15.03
CA ARG A 145 -8.04 -2.90 -13.93
C ARG A 145 -8.68 -3.35 -12.63
N TYR A 146 -7.85 -3.55 -11.61
CA TYR A 146 -8.31 -3.85 -10.25
C TYR A 146 -8.23 -2.61 -9.38
N THR A 147 -9.36 -2.23 -8.80
CA THR A 147 -9.50 -0.99 -8.03
C THR A 147 -9.96 -1.28 -6.61
N CYS A 148 -9.25 -0.75 -5.64
CA CYS A 148 -9.61 -0.78 -4.23
C CYS A 148 -10.35 0.48 -3.84
N SER A 149 -11.62 0.34 -3.47
CA SER A 149 -12.47 1.41 -2.93
C SER A 149 -12.48 1.36 -1.41
N VAL A 150 -12.23 2.49 -0.75
CA VAL A 150 -12.14 2.57 0.71
C VAL A 150 -12.97 3.73 1.25
N ARG A 151 -13.82 3.46 2.25
CA ARG A 151 -14.42 4.49 3.11
C ARG A 151 -14.02 4.26 4.56
N HIS A 152 -13.65 5.33 5.23
CA HIS A 152 -13.27 5.32 6.63
C HIS A 152 -13.57 6.69 7.23
N VAL A 153 -13.98 6.74 8.50
CA VAL A 153 -14.40 7.98 9.18
C VAL A 153 -13.31 9.06 9.23
N SER A 154 -12.04 8.67 9.11
CA SER A 154 -10.92 9.63 9.04
C SER A 154 -10.76 10.29 7.68
N MET A 155 -11.63 10.01 6.70
CA MET A 155 -11.56 10.53 5.35
C MET A 155 -12.90 11.17 4.99
N ASP A 156 -12.87 12.40 4.49
CA ASP A 156 -14.10 13.10 4.06
C ASP A 156 -14.71 12.47 2.80
N ASN A 157 -13.86 11.83 1.98
CA ASN A 157 -14.23 11.25 0.70
C ASN A 157 -13.78 9.79 0.58
N LYS A 158 -14.47 9.05 -0.28
CA LYS A 158 -14.07 7.71 -0.70
C LYS A 158 -12.73 7.79 -1.46
N LEU A 159 -11.83 6.86 -1.16
CA LEU A 159 -10.54 6.73 -1.85
C LEU A 159 -10.57 5.49 -2.77
N ASP A 160 -10.33 5.71 -4.07
CA ASP A 160 -10.17 4.65 -5.06
C ASP A 160 -8.69 4.54 -5.47
N VAL A 161 -8.07 3.39 -5.21
CA VAL A 161 -6.69 3.11 -5.61
C VAL A 161 -6.71 2.02 -6.66
N THR A 162 -6.34 2.37 -7.89
CA THR A 162 -6.21 1.40 -8.98
C THR A 162 -4.77 0.92 -9.10
N TRP A 163 -4.58 -0.34 -9.48
CA TRP A 163 -3.28 -0.80 -9.94
C TRP A 163 -2.95 -0.17 -11.30
N GLU A 164 -1.80 0.48 -11.38
CA GLU A 164 -1.15 0.79 -12.66
C GLU A 164 0.04 -0.15 -12.77
N SER A 165 0.13 -0.88 -13.87
CA SER A 165 1.40 -1.53 -14.23
C SER A 165 2.41 -0.41 -14.31
N LEU A 166 3.37 -0.38 -13.38
CA LEU A 166 4.62 0.28 -13.73
C LEU A 166 5.07 -0.42 -15.02
N PRO A 167 5.35 0.31 -16.12
CA PRO A 167 6.07 -0.31 -17.21
C PRO A 167 7.33 -0.91 -16.56
N GLY A 168 7.51 -2.22 -16.71
CA GLY A 168 8.74 -2.86 -16.27
C GLY A 168 9.92 -2.07 -16.84
N PRO A 169 11.10 -2.09 -16.20
CA PRO A 169 12.26 -1.42 -16.76
C PRO A 169 12.39 -1.86 -18.22
N ASP A 170 12.33 -0.88 -19.13
CA ASP A 170 12.28 -1.13 -20.56
C ASP A 170 13.55 -1.91 -20.90
N VAL A 171 13.42 -3.23 -21.08
CA VAL A 171 14.57 -4.13 -21.19
C VAL A 171 15.39 -3.76 -22.43
N ALA A 172 14.75 -3.11 -23.41
CA ALA A 172 15.37 -2.48 -24.57
C ALA A 172 16.37 -1.36 -24.20
N LEU A 173 16.06 -0.50 -23.21
CA LEU A 173 16.95 0.57 -22.77
C LEU A 173 18.17 0.02 -22.02
N ILE A 174 17.98 -0.99 -21.16
CA ILE A 174 19.09 -1.58 -20.38
C ILE A 174 20.02 -2.40 -21.29
N SER A 175 19.45 -3.18 -22.23
CA SER A 175 20.24 -3.94 -23.21
C SER A 175 20.99 -3.05 -24.18
N GLY A 176 20.38 -1.95 -24.65
CA GLY A 176 21.06 -0.97 -25.50
C GLY A 176 22.27 -0.33 -24.82
N ALA A 177 22.16 0.07 -23.56
CA ALA A 177 23.26 0.67 -22.80
C ALA A 177 24.44 -0.30 -22.57
N LEU A 178 24.17 -1.59 -22.32
CA LEU A 178 25.22 -2.58 -22.15
C LEU A 178 25.97 -2.85 -23.46
N VAL A 179 25.26 -2.92 -24.59
CA VAL A 179 25.87 -3.13 -25.90
C VAL A 179 26.74 -1.93 -26.31
N THR A 180 26.31 -0.70 -26.04
CA THR A 180 27.12 0.50 -26.36
C THR A 180 28.35 0.63 -25.47
N VAL A 181 28.26 0.29 -24.19
CA VAL A 181 29.43 0.27 -23.30
C VAL A 181 30.42 -0.82 -23.73
N LEU A 182 29.95 -2.02 -24.06
CA LEU A 182 30.82 -3.09 -24.54
C LEU A 182 31.50 -2.74 -25.87
N SER A 183 30.78 -2.14 -26.82
CA SER A 183 31.36 -1.77 -28.11
C SER A 183 32.42 -0.67 -27.97
N THR A 184 32.18 0.33 -27.13
CA THR A 184 33.15 1.41 -26.88
C THR A 184 34.40 0.90 -26.17
N VAL A 185 34.27 -0.01 -25.19
CA VAL A 185 35.42 -0.64 -24.53
C VAL A 185 36.24 -1.46 -25.54
N LEU A 186 35.58 -2.27 -26.38
CA LEU A 186 36.26 -3.07 -27.40
C LEU A 186 36.98 -2.21 -28.45
N LEU A 187 36.35 -1.12 -28.89
CA LEU A 187 36.97 -0.17 -29.82
C LEU A 187 38.17 0.53 -29.18
N ASN A 188 38.06 0.99 -27.93
CA ASN A 188 39.18 1.61 -27.21
C ASN A 188 40.33 0.61 -26.99
N SER A 189 40.04 -0.62 -26.55
CA SER A 189 41.09 -1.64 -26.36
C SER A 189 41.79 -2.00 -27.66
N ARG A 190 41.03 -2.06 -28.77
CA ARG A 190 41.59 -2.34 -30.10
C ARG A 190 42.42 -1.18 -30.64
N TRP A 191 42.03 0.06 -30.35
CA TRP A 191 42.82 1.25 -30.68
C TRP A 191 44.13 1.29 -29.90
N HIS A 192 44.11 0.98 -28.59
CA HIS A 192 45.32 0.88 -27.78
C HIS A 192 46.28 -0.20 -28.29
N LEU A 193 45.77 -1.40 -28.60
CA LEU A 193 46.60 -2.46 -29.17
C LEU A 193 47.23 -2.07 -30.52
N HIS A 194 46.52 -1.28 -31.34
CA HIS A 194 47.05 -0.80 -32.61
C HIS A 194 48.16 0.24 -32.42
N LEU A 195 48.00 1.15 -31.46
CA LEU A 195 49.05 2.11 -31.08
C LEU A 195 50.29 1.42 -30.52
N ASP A 196 50.11 0.41 -29.66
CA ASP A 196 51.22 -0.39 -29.13
C ASP A 196 51.96 -1.12 -30.28
N GLU A 197 51.23 -1.62 -31.28
CA GLU A 197 51.82 -2.28 -32.46
C GLU A 197 52.58 -1.30 -33.37
N GLU A 198 52.08 -0.08 -33.56
CA GLU A 198 52.77 0.98 -34.30
C GLU A 198 54.02 1.49 -33.57
N GLU A 199 53.96 1.61 -32.24
CA GLU A 199 55.09 2.02 -31.41
C GLU A 199 56.20 0.96 -31.43
N GLU A 200 55.83 -0.32 -31.34
CA GLU A 200 56.78 -1.42 -31.51
C GLU A 200 57.40 -1.48 -32.91
N GLN A 201 56.61 -1.22 -33.96
CA GLN A 201 57.12 -1.14 -35.33
C GLN A 201 58.13 0.02 -35.46
N CYS A 202 57.82 1.19 -34.90
CA CYS A 202 58.73 2.32 -34.89
C CYS A 202 60.01 2.02 -34.11
N ALA A 203 59.92 1.38 -32.95
CA ALA A 203 61.08 0.99 -32.14
C ALA A 203 62.00 0.00 -32.89
N ARG A 204 61.43 -0.99 -33.58
CA ARG A 204 62.18 -1.94 -34.43
C ARG A 204 62.87 -1.23 -35.60
N MET A 205 62.17 -0.32 -36.26
CA MET A 205 62.75 0.46 -37.37
C MET A 205 63.89 1.37 -36.89
N GLN A 206 63.75 1.99 -35.71
CA GLN A 206 64.78 2.84 -35.12
C GLN A 206 66.05 2.05 -34.79
N GLN A 207 65.92 0.86 -34.18
CA GLN A 207 67.06 -0.03 -33.88
C GLN A 207 67.77 -0.49 -35.16
N ASP A 208 67.01 -0.91 -36.19
CA ASP A 208 67.57 -1.30 -37.49
C ASP A 208 68.29 -0.12 -38.19
N TRP A 209 67.80 1.10 -38.00
CA TRP A 209 68.44 2.32 -38.51
C TRP A 209 69.75 2.65 -37.77
N GLU A 210 69.79 2.46 -36.44
CA GLU A 210 71.00 2.65 -35.63
C GLU A 210 72.08 1.59 -35.93
N GLU A 211 71.68 0.33 -36.14
CA GLU A 211 72.60 -0.78 -36.48
C GLU A 211 73.21 -0.64 -37.88
N ARG A 212 72.49 -0.07 -38.86
CA ARG A 212 72.96 0.08 -40.25
C ARG A 212 73.95 1.21 -40.48
N GLY A 213 74.37 1.92 -39.44
CA GLY A 213 75.52 2.83 -39.52
C GLY A 213 75.29 4.01 -40.46
N ARG A 214 74.63 5.04 -39.91
CA ARG A 214 74.62 6.46 -40.33
C ARG A 214 75.28 6.77 -41.68
N ASP A 215 74.52 6.59 -42.75
CA ASP A 215 74.70 7.36 -43.98
C ASP A 215 73.37 7.50 -44.72
N GLY A 216 72.92 8.75 -44.89
CA GLY A 216 71.80 9.07 -45.78
C GLY A 216 70.60 9.71 -45.10
N LYS A 217 70.39 10.99 -45.42
CA LYS A 217 69.11 11.71 -45.34
C LYS A 217 67.98 10.81 -45.82
N ASP A 218 66.98 10.55 -44.97
CA ASP A 218 65.57 10.73 -45.31
C ASP A 218 64.71 10.76 -44.05
N GLN A 219 63.71 11.61 -44.13
CA GLN A 219 62.91 12.17 -43.05
C GLN A 219 61.89 11.14 -42.54
N CYS A 220 61.90 10.81 -41.25
CA CYS A 220 60.75 10.10 -40.68
C CYS A 220 59.54 11.04 -40.66
N CYS A 221 58.46 10.57 -41.27
CA CYS A 221 57.16 11.21 -41.33
C CYS A 221 56.66 11.58 -39.94
N TRP A 222 56.61 12.89 -39.65
CA TRP A 222 55.56 13.44 -38.79
C TRP A 222 54.45 13.92 -39.71
N ARG A 223 53.33 13.21 -39.73
CA ARG A 223 52.08 13.72 -40.28
C ARG A 223 50.96 13.42 -39.30
N GLY A 224 50.86 14.28 -38.28
CA GLY A 224 49.59 14.52 -37.62
C GLY A 224 48.87 15.56 -38.45
N ASP A 225 47.85 15.15 -39.19
CA ASP A 225 46.88 16.04 -39.80
C ASP A 225 45.56 15.93 -39.00
N GLU A 226 45.12 17.11 -38.52
CA GLU A 226 43.78 17.62 -38.15
C GLU A 226 42.70 16.70 -37.53
#